data_AF-A0AB38CVU6-F1
#
_entry.id   AF-A0AB38CVU6-F1
#
_cell.length_a   1.000
_cell.length_b   1.000
_cell.length_c   1.000
_cell.angle_alpha   90.00
_cell.angle_beta   90.00
_cell.angle_gamma   90.00
#
_symmetry.space_group_name_H-M   'P 1'
#
loop_
_entity.id
_entity.type
_entity.pdbx_description
1 polymer ?
#
loop_
_entity_poly.entity_id
_entity_poly.type
_entity_poly.pdbx_seq_one_letter_code
_entity_poly.pdbx_strand_id
1 'polypeptide(L)'
;MATAELVARMLPQFCPTTNHYKCSDGKYLLVTKPTLDSVGTLKKTLGLTVPVAASHLPPNVDVFLSNVDAEVVDADGDPTNGLTPIARVAADSHEAALASLGYSLKGE
;
A
#
# COMPACT_ATOMS: atom_id res chain seq x y z
N MET A 1 10.84 14.98 -12.04
CA MET A 1 10.34 13.96 -11.09
C MET A 1 8.96 14.39 -10.64
N ALA A 2 8.00 13.46 -10.63
CA ALA A 2 6.70 13.70 -10.02
C ALA A 2 6.84 13.61 -8.50
N THR A 3 5.90 14.20 -7.76
CA THR A 3 5.88 14.15 -6.29
C THR A 3 4.65 13.41 -5.80
N ALA A 4 4.74 12.78 -4.63
CA ALA A 4 3.63 12.15 -3.94
C ALA A 4 3.49 12.80 -2.56
N GLU A 5 2.30 13.25 -2.22
CA GLU A 5 1.95 13.83 -0.93
C GLU A 5 1.12 12.83 -0.14
N LEU A 6 1.49 12.58 1.10
CA LEU A 6 0.75 11.66 1.96
C LEU A 6 -0.59 12.29 2.37
N VAL A 7 -1.69 11.63 2.00
CA VAL A 7 -3.06 12.04 2.35
C VAL A 7 -3.51 11.36 3.64
N ALA A 8 -3.28 10.05 3.75
CA ALA A 8 -3.65 9.27 4.93
C ALA A 8 -2.63 8.16 5.19
N ARG A 9 -2.36 7.90 6.46
CA ARG A 9 -1.40 6.90 6.94
C ARG A 9 -2.16 5.76 7.62
N MET A 10 -1.72 4.51 7.42
CA MET A 10 -2.24 3.33 8.12
C MET A 10 -3.77 3.22 8.08
N LEU A 11 -4.34 3.25 6.87
CA LEU A 11 -5.79 3.19 6.68
C LEU A 11 -6.38 1.95 7.34
N PRO A 12 -7.30 2.09 8.32
CA PRO A 12 -7.76 0.99 9.16
C PRO A 12 -8.63 -0.03 8.42
N GLN A 13 -9.26 0.38 7.31
CA GLN A 13 -10.05 -0.51 6.46
C GLN A 13 -9.19 -1.46 5.61
N PHE A 14 -7.89 -1.18 5.50
CA PHE A 14 -6.96 -2.02 4.75
C PHE A 14 -6.05 -2.79 5.70
N CYS A 15 -5.93 -4.09 5.45
CA CYS A 15 -4.96 -4.96 6.09
C CYS A 15 -4.25 -5.70 4.94
N PRO A 16 -2.93 -5.54 4.75
CA PRO A 16 -1.90 -5.01 5.66
C PRO A 16 -1.69 -3.48 5.59
N THR A 17 -0.59 -2.95 6.15
CA THR A 17 -0.36 -1.49 6.30
C THR A 17 -0.40 -0.75 4.97
N THR A 18 -1.43 0.10 4.82
CA THR A 18 -1.69 0.83 3.58
C THR A 18 -1.69 2.34 3.82
N ASN A 19 -0.97 3.07 2.98
CA ASN A 19 -0.95 4.53 2.96
C ASN A 19 -1.57 5.03 1.65
N HIS A 20 -2.23 6.18 1.72
CA HIS A 20 -2.84 6.86 0.58
C HIS A 20 -2.07 8.13 0.24
N TYR A 21 -1.75 8.28 -1.05
CA TYR A 21 -0.95 9.37 -1.58
C TYR A 21 -1.66 10.09 -2.72
N LYS A 22 -1.53 11.41 -2.75
CA LYS A 22 -1.92 12.26 -3.87
C LYS A 22 -0.67 12.60 -4.68
N CYS A 23 -0.67 12.26 -5.95
CA CYS A 23 0.45 12.49 -6.83
C CYS A 23 0.29 13.81 -7.61
N SER A 24 1.42 14.44 -7.97
CA SER A 24 1.42 15.71 -8.72
C SER A 24 0.90 15.60 -10.15
N ASP A 25 0.80 14.37 -10.68
CA ASP A 25 0.19 14.07 -11.98
C ASP A 25 -1.34 13.91 -11.90
N GLY A 26 -1.94 14.18 -10.73
CA GLY A 26 -3.38 14.14 -10.51
C GLY A 26 -3.92 12.76 -10.10
N LYS A 27 -3.06 11.74 -10.02
CA LYS A 27 -3.45 10.39 -9.58
C LYS A 27 -3.48 10.29 -8.06
N TYR A 28 -4.20 9.28 -7.57
CA TYR A 28 -4.13 8.86 -6.17
C TYR A 28 -3.64 7.41 -6.11
N LEU A 29 -2.72 7.13 -5.19
CA LEU A 29 -2.11 5.81 -5.04
C LEU A 29 -2.34 5.26 -3.64
N LEU A 30 -2.69 3.98 -3.58
CA LEU A 30 -2.64 3.18 -2.37
C LEU A 30 -1.39 2.31 -2.41
N VAL A 31 -0.51 2.50 -1.43
CA VAL A 31 0.72 1.73 -1.30
C VAL A 31 0.55 0.79 -0.11
N THR A 32 0.52 -0.50 -0.39
CA THR A 32 0.21 -1.57 0.56
C THR A 32 1.45 -2.39 0.83
N LYS A 33 1.95 -2.33 2.06
CA LYS A 33 3.08 -3.14 2.51
C LYS A 33 2.59 -4.26 3.43
N PRO A 34 2.84 -5.53 3.12
CA PRO A 34 2.67 -6.63 4.06
C PRO A 34 3.61 -6.43 5.26
N THR A 35 3.07 -6.08 6.42
CA THR A 35 3.86 -5.97 7.65
C THR A 35 3.32 -6.89 8.73
N LEU A 36 4.20 -7.32 9.64
CA LEU A 36 3.85 -8.13 10.81
C LEU A 36 3.02 -7.36 11.84
N ASP A 37 2.86 -6.04 11.72
CA ASP A 37 2.16 -5.24 12.73
C ASP A 37 0.66 -5.54 12.77
N SER A 38 0.09 -6.00 11.65
CA SER A 38 -1.26 -6.59 11.62
C SER A 38 -1.34 -7.87 12.48
N VAL A 39 -0.29 -8.69 12.52
CA VAL A 39 -0.19 -9.88 13.39
C VAL A 39 -0.01 -9.47 14.86
N GLY A 40 0.80 -8.44 15.12
CA GLY A 40 0.94 -7.85 16.46
C GLY A 40 -0.39 -7.31 17.00
N THR A 41 -1.18 -6.69 16.14
CA THR A 41 -2.52 -6.19 16.45
C THR A 41 -3.52 -7.32 16.71
N LEU A 42 -3.49 -8.40 15.92
CA LEU A 42 -4.31 -9.61 16.16
C LEU A 42 -3.99 -10.24 17.52
N LYS A 43 -2.71 -10.34 17.88
CA LYS A 43 -2.28 -10.84 19.19
C LYS A 43 -2.77 -9.95 20.33
N LYS A 44 -2.66 -8.63 20.17
CA LYS A 44 -3.08 -7.65 21.19
C LYS A 44 -4.60 -7.58 21.37
N THR A 45 -5.35 -7.73 20.27
CA THR A 45 -6.81 -7.51 20.26
C THR A 45 -7.59 -8.80 20.53
N LEU A 46 -7.12 -9.94 20.03
CA LEU A 46 -7.84 -11.22 20.07
C LEU A 46 -7.12 -12.30 20.91
N GLY A 47 -5.93 -12.01 21.44
CA GLY A 47 -5.11 -13.00 22.15
C GLY A 47 -4.56 -14.12 21.25
N LEU A 48 -4.77 -14.03 19.94
CA LEU A 48 -4.37 -15.03 18.96
C LEU A 48 -2.93 -14.79 18.52
N THR A 49 -2.03 -15.73 18.83
CA THR A 49 -0.68 -15.73 18.26
C THR A 49 -0.72 -16.54 16.97
N VAL A 50 -0.70 -15.86 15.83
CA VAL A 50 -0.53 -16.52 14.53
C VAL A 50 0.97 -16.77 14.33
N PRO A 51 1.43 -18.03 14.16
CA PRO A 51 2.83 -18.33 13.93
C PRO A 51 3.22 -17.97 12.49
N VAL A 52 3.38 -16.67 12.22
CA VAL A 52 3.84 -16.16 10.93
C VAL A 52 5.31 -15.80 11.04
N ALA A 53 6.17 -16.52 10.30
CA ALA A 53 7.55 -16.10 10.10
C ALA A 53 7.60 -14.97 9.07
N ALA A 54 8.57 -14.05 9.19
CA ALA A 54 8.76 -12.97 8.22
C ALA A 54 8.95 -13.51 6.78
N SER A 55 9.52 -14.71 6.63
CA SER A 55 9.67 -15.42 5.35
C SER A 55 8.35 -15.83 4.69
N HIS A 56 7.24 -15.84 5.43
CA HIS A 56 5.91 -16.11 4.88
C HIS A 56 5.23 -14.84 4.34
N LEU A 57 5.76 -13.65 4.64
CA LEU A 57 5.22 -12.42 4.09
C LEU A 57 5.76 -12.18 2.68
N PRO A 58 4.92 -11.76 1.72
CA PRO A 58 5.41 -11.31 0.44
C PRO A 58 6.41 -10.17 0.64
N PRO A 59 7.61 -10.22 0.03
CA PRO A 59 8.61 -9.16 0.18
C PRO A 59 8.23 -7.90 -0.62
N ASN A 60 7.15 -7.97 -1.39
CA ASN A 60 6.78 -6.91 -2.32
C ASN A 60 5.76 -5.98 -1.69
N VAL A 61 5.88 -4.70 -2.06
CA VAL A 61 4.88 -3.67 -1.84
C VAL A 61 3.99 -3.61 -3.09
N ASP A 62 2.69 -3.63 -2.85
CA ASP A 62 1.69 -3.50 -3.90
C ASP A 62 1.23 -2.05 -4.00
N VAL A 63 1.18 -1.53 -5.23
CA VAL A 63 0.71 -0.19 -5.52
C VAL A 63 -0.53 -0.27 -6.38
N PHE A 64 -1.61 0.32 -5.89
CA PHE A 64 -2.90 0.36 -6.56
C PHE A 64 -3.24 1.79 -6.96
N LEU A 65 -3.92 1.93 -8.09
CA LEU A 65 -4.59 3.18 -8.44
C LEU A 65 -5.81 3.35 -7.54
N SER A 66 -6.07 4.58 -7.12
CA SER A 66 -7.22 4.91 -6.27
C SER A 66 -7.83 6.25 -6.67
N ASN A 67 -8.99 6.56 -6.10
CA ASN A 67 -9.59 7.88 -6.16
C ASN A 67 -9.26 8.71 -4.90
N VAL A 68 -9.81 9.92 -4.83
CA VAL A 68 -9.60 10.86 -3.72
C VAL A 68 -10.09 10.32 -2.36
N ASP A 69 -11.02 9.36 -2.37
CA ASP A 69 -11.63 8.77 -1.18
C ASP A 69 -10.93 7.45 -0.76
N ALA A 70 -9.77 7.14 -1.34
CA ALA A 70 -9.02 5.90 -1.10
C ALA A 70 -9.77 4.62 -1.53
N GLU A 71 -10.68 4.73 -2.50
CA GLU A 71 -11.27 3.57 -3.16
C GLU A 71 -10.37 3.12 -4.30
N VAL A 72 -10.11 1.81 -4.38
CA VAL A 72 -9.27 1.25 -5.44
C VAL A 72 -9.99 1.36 -6.78
N VAL A 73 -9.27 1.88 -7.78
CA VAL A 73 -9.77 2.02 -9.15
C VAL A 73 -9.18 0.89 -9.97
N ASP A 74 -10.05 0.20 -10.71
CA ASP A 74 -9.63 -0.75 -11.73
C ASP A 74 -8.89 0.01 -12.85
N ALA A 75 -7.58 -0.27 -12.94
CA ALA A 75 -6.68 0.46 -13.81
C ALA A 75 -6.58 -0.14 -15.22
N ASP A 76 -6.94 -1.41 -15.41
CA ASP A 76 -6.91 -2.09 -16.72
C ASP A 76 -8.32 -2.28 -17.32
N GLY A 77 -9.37 -2.06 -16.52
CA GLY A 77 -10.77 -2.12 -16.95
C GLY A 77 -11.25 -3.54 -17.20
N ASP A 78 -10.53 -4.55 -16.71
CA ASP A 78 -10.90 -5.95 -16.82
C ASP A 78 -11.70 -6.41 -15.59
N PRO A 79 -13.05 -6.51 -15.71
CA PRO A 79 -13.89 -6.89 -14.60
C PRO A 79 -13.68 -8.35 -14.14
N THR A 80 -12.87 -9.14 -14.86
CA THR A 80 -12.67 -10.57 -14.59
C THR A 80 -11.45 -10.86 -13.71
N ASN A 81 -10.50 -9.93 -13.59
CA ASN A 81 -9.25 -10.14 -12.85
C ASN A 81 -9.19 -9.38 -11.50
N GLY A 82 -10.21 -8.59 -11.19
CA GLY A 82 -10.35 -7.88 -9.92
C GLY A 82 -9.47 -6.62 -9.85
N LEU A 83 -9.32 -6.06 -8.64
CA LEU A 83 -8.52 -4.86 -8.42
C LEU A 83 -7.02 -5.20 -8.48
N THR A 84 -6.46 -5.23 -9.68
CA THR A 84 -5.06 -5.58 -9.92
C THR A 84 -4.15 -4.40 -9.55
N PRO A 85 -3.05 -4.62 -8.80
CA PRO A 85 -2.08 -3.56 -8.53
C PRO A 85 -1.40 -3.12 -9.84
N ILE A 86 -1.27 -1.81 -10.03
CA ILE A 86 -0.58 -1.23 -11.18
C ILE A 86 0.93 -1.49 -11.13
N ALA A 87 1.47 -1.79 -9.95
CA ALA A 87 2.84 -2.22 -9.77
C ALA A 87 2.99 -3.07 -8.52
N ARG A 88 3.91 -4.05 -8.61
CA ARG A 88 4.38 -4.86 -7.50
C ARG A 88 5.89 -4.74 -7.45
N VAL A 89 6.42 -4.19 -6.37
CA VAL A 89 7.84 -3.79 -6.29
C VAL A 89 8.48 -4.36 -5.05
N ALA A 90 9.70 -4.88 -5.18
CA ALA A 90 10.50 -5.30 -4.04
C ALA A 90 10.98 -4.03 -3.32
N ALA A 91 10.38 -3.70 -2.18
CA ALA A 91 10.65 -2.48 -1.45
C ALA A 91 10.42 -2.67 0.05
N ASP A 92 11.30 -2.08 0.85
CA ASP A 92 11.22 -2.18 2.31
C ASP A 92 10.40 -1.06 2.95
N SER A 93 9.90 -0.08 2.18
CA SER A 93 9.07 1.01 2.68
C SER A 93 8.10 1.52 1.61
N HIS A 94 7.07 2.26 2.05
CA HIS A 94 6.12 2.91 1.15
C HIS A 94 6.82 3.94 0.25
N GLU A 95 7.79 4.67 0.80
CA GLU A 95 8.58 5.68 0.11
C GLU A 95 9.50 5.05 -0.95
N ALA A 96 10.13 3.92 -0.64
CA ALA A 96 10.96 3.19 -1.60
C ALA A 96 10.11 2.67 -2.78
N ALA A 97 8.89 2.21 -2.50
CA ALA A 97 7.95 1.82 -3.55
C ALA A 97 7.54 3.00 -4.44
N LEU A 98 7.23 4.16 -3.86
CA LEU A 98 6.94 5.40 -4.61
C LEU A 98 8.13 5.85 -5.47
N ALA A 99 9.34 5.78 -4.93
CA ALA A 99 10.57 6.12 -5.64
C ALA A 99 10.81 5.22 -6.85
N SER A 100 10.52 3.91 -6.73
CA SER A 100 10.61 2.97 -7.86
C SER A 100 9.65 3.29 -9.01
N LEU A 101 8.54 3.99 -8.70
CA LEU A 101 7.55 4.48 -9.66
C LEU A 101 7.88 5.90 -10.17
N GLY A 102 9.00 6.49 -9.75
CA GLY A 102 9.43 7.82 -10.18
C GLY A 102 8.83 9.00 -9.39
N TYR A 103 8.22 8.73 -8.23
CA TYR A 103 7.71 9.76 -7.32
C TYR A 103 8.68 10.01 -6.16
N SER A 104 8.92 11.28 -5.82
CA SER A 104 9.53 11.64 -4.53
C SER A 104 8.47 12.07 -3.53
N LEU A 105 8.59 11.63 -2.27
CA LEU A 105 7.70 12.07 -1.20
C LEU A 105 7.84 13.58 -0.97
N LYS A 106 6.72 14.29 -0.87
CA LYS A 106 6.66 15.71 -0.60
C LYS A 106 6.30 15.94 0.87
N GLY A 107 7.26 16.48 1.62
CA GLY A 107 7.11 16.82 3.03
C GLY A 107 7.41 15.61 3.94
N GLU A 108 8.54 15.71 4.65
CA GLU A 108 8.75 15.05 5.93
C GLU A 108 8.92 16.14 6.99
#